data_AF-A0A9D5D092-F1
#
_entry.id   AF-A0A9D5D092-F1
#
_cell.length_a   1.000
_cell.length_b   1.000
_cell.length_c   1.000
_cell.angle_alpha   90.00
_cell.angle_beta   90.00
_cell.angle_gamma   90.00
#
_symmetry.space_group_name_H-M   'P 1'
#
loop_
_entity.id
_entity.type
_entity.pdbx_description
1 polymer ?
#
loop_
_entity_poly.entity_id
_entity_poly.type
_entity_poly.pdbx_seq_one_letter_code
_entity_poly.pdbx_strand_id
1 'polypeptide(L)'
;MAESRKPELFELSNGTITVKLTNLGATITSLLVPNAKGDLADVVLGFDSLDTYLDGNSAYIGCIVGRVANRIKEGKFKLNGVEYSLPINNPISNSLHGGNKGFNKVLWQVTEHKTGQIPSITFKYHSKDGEEGYPGDVTITATYSLPSSTSLKLDMEAVPHSKPTPISLAQHTYWNLAGHNSVMFSITHSNMGFLKLPLLMRLQSPLVK
;
A
#
# COMPACT_ATOMS: atom_id res chain seq x y z
N MET A 1 2.52 -7.67 28.37
CA MET A 1 3.25 -8.22 27.20
C MET A 1 2.24 -8.32 26.08
N ALA A 2 2.27 -7.43 25.08
CA ALA A 2 1.42 -7.61 23.90
C ALA A 2 2.02 -8.76 23.08
N GLU A 3 1.24 -9.80 22.80
CA GLU A 3 1.66 -10.86 21.87
C GLU A 3 2.16 -10.23 20.57
N SER A 4 3.35 -10.63 20.10
CA SER A 4 3.81 -10.20 18.78
C SER A 4 2.90 -10.86 17.75
N ARG A 5 1.93 -10.10 17.24
CA ARG A 5 1.09 -10.56 16.14
C ARG A 5 1.99 -10.79 14.94
N LYS A 6 1.87 -11.97 14.32
CA LYS A 6 2.56 -12.30 13.07
C LYS A 6 1.72 -11.79 11.89
N PRO A 7 2.33 -11.48 10.74
CA PRO A 7 1.56 -11.19 9.55
C PRO A 7 0.78 -12.42 9.09
N GLU A 8 -0.39 -12.17 8.51
CA GLU A 8 -1.34 -13.17 8.03
C GLU A 8 -1.61 -12.97 6.54
N LEU A 9 -2.00 -14.03 5.84
CA LEU A 9 -2.43 -14.00 4.44
C LEU A 9 -3.96 -14.13 4.36
N PHE A 10 -4.53 -13.38 3.44
CA PHE A 10 -5.97 -13.32 3.17
C PHE A 10 -6.20 -13.51 1.67
N GLU A 11 -7.36 -14.05 1.33
CA GLU A 11 -7.78 -14.23 -0.06
C GLU A 11 -9.17 -13.61 -0.27
N LEU A 12 -9.34 -12.93 -1.40
CA LEU A 12 -10.64 -12.59 -1.95
C LEU A 12 -10.76 -13.23 -3.33
N SER A 13 -11.89 -13.88 -3.59
CA SER A 13 -12.22 -14.41 -4.92
C SER A 13 -13.69 -14.15 -5.24
N ASN A 14 -13.95 -13.73 -6.48
CA ASN A 14 -15.30 -13.60 -7.04
C ASN A 14 -15.60 -14.73 -8.06
N GLY A 15 -14.76 -15.77 -8.09
CA GLY A 15 -14.85 -16.88 -9.04
C GLY A 15 -14.22 -16.62 -10.43
N THR A 16 -13.91 -15.35 -10.77
CA THR A 16 -13.21 -14.99 -12.01
C THR A 16 -11.77 -14.54 -11.74
N ILE A 17 -11.58 -13.65 -10.76
CA ILE A 17 -10.26 -13.22 -10.30
C ILE A 17 -10.09 -13.57 -8.83
N THR A 18 -8.84 -13.78 -8.43
CA THR A 18 -8.46 -14.05 -7.05
C THR A 18 -7.30 -13.15 -6.67
N VAL A 19 -7.43 -12.43 -5.55
CA VAL A 19 -6.37 -11.58 -5.00
C VAL A 19 -5.95 -12.11 -3.65
N LYS A 20 -4.63 -12.20 -3.43
CA LYS A 20 -4.04 -12.51 -2.12
C LYS A 20 -3.43 -11.26 -1.51
N LEU A 21 -3.68 -11.09 -0.23
CA LEU A 21 -3.32 -9.90 0.54
C LEU A 21 -2.66 -10.31 1.86
N THR A 22 -1.78 -9.47 2.41
CA THR A 22 -1.32 -9.60 3.79
C THR A 22 -1.59 -8.33 4.58
N ASN A 23 -1.85 -8.48 5.89
CA ASN A 23 -2.01 -7.36 6.81
C ASN A 23 -0.70 -6.60 7.10
N LEU A 24 0.47 -7.11 6.68
CA LEU A 24 1.70 -6.34 6.65
C LEU A 24 1.65 -5.32 5.52
N GLY A 25 1.57 -4.04 5.87
CA GLY A 25 1.49 -2.96 4.88
C GLY A 25 0.25 -2.98 3.99
N ALA A 26 -0.79 -3.75 4.37
CA ALA A 26 -1.98 -3.98 3.55
C ALA A 26 -1.62 -4.36 2.09
N THR A 27 -0.68 -5.29 1.96
CA THR A 27 0.07 -5.59 0.73
C THR A 27 -0.66 -6.59 -0.15
N ILE A 28 -0.71 -6.32 -1.46
CA ILE A 28 -1.08 -7.31 -2.48
C ILE A 28 0.12 -8.21 -2.74
N THR A 29 -0.06 -9.52 -2.55
CA THR A 29 1.00 -10.52 -2.78
C THR A 29 0.80 -11.29 -4.09
N SER A 30 -0.43 -11.39 -4.59
CA SER A 30 -0.77 -12.07 -5.84
C SER A 30 -2.11 -11.58 -6.39
N LEU A 31 -2.27 -11.55 -7.71
CA LEU A 31 -3.52 -11.25 -8.38
C LEU A 31 -3.66 -12.11 -9.64
N LEU A 32 -4.50 -13.14 -9.55
CA LEU A 32 -4.80 -14.05 -10.64
C LEU A 32 -5.94 -13.49 -11.50
N VAL A 33 -5.66 -13.29 -12.79
CA VAL A 33 -6.61 -12.78 -13.78
C VAL A 33 -6.64 -13.70 -15.00
N PRO A 34 -7.81 -14.02 -15.57
CA PRO A 34 -7.90 -14.84 -16.77
C PRO A 34 -7.42 -14.06 -18.00
N ASN A 35 -6.64 -14.73 -18.86
CA ASN A 35 -6.30 -14.24 -20.18
C ASN A 35 -7.47 -14.42 -21.18
N ALA A 36 -7.26 -14.06 -22.44
CA ALA A 36 -8.29 -14.19 -23.49
C ALA A 36 -8.75 -15.65 -23.77
N LYS A 37 -7.99 -16.66 -23.33
CA LYS A 37 -8.32 -18.09 -23.43
C LYS A 37 -8.95 -18.64 -22.14
N GLY A 38 -9.05 -17.82 -21.08
CA GLY A 38 -9.55 -18.22 -19.77
C GLY A 38 -8.49 -18.75 -18.80
N ASP A 39 -7.21 -18.83 -19.22
CA ASP A 39 -6.15 -19.31 -18.32
C ASP A 39 -5.78 -18.21 -17.32
N LEU A 40 -5.69 -18.55 -16.03
CA LEU A 40 -5.29 -17.62 -14.99
C LEU A 40 -3.78 -17.37 -15.03
N ALA A 41 -3.40 -16.09 -14.97
CA ALA A 41 -2.02 -15.65 -14.78
C ALA A 41 -1.93 -14.68 -13.60
N ASP A 42 -0.84 -14.78 -12.82
CA ASP A 42 -0.54 -13.77 -11.82
C ASP A 42 0.02 -12.52 -12.51
N VAL A 43 -0.71 -11.42 -12.44
CA VAL A 43 -0.37 -10.18 -13.16
C VAL A 43 0.36 -9.16 -12.31
N VAL A 44 0.76 -9.52 -11.09
CA VAL A 44 1.53 -8.64 -10.19
C VAL A 44 2.85 -9.27 -9.75
N LEU A 45 3.80 -8.42 -9.37
CA LEU A 45 5.00 -8.88 -8.68
C LEU A 45 4.70 -9.10 -7.20
N GLY A 46 5.23 -10.20 -6.66
CA GLY A 46 5.13 -10.58 -5.27
C GLY A 46 6.22 -11.58 -4.89
N PHE A 47 6.19 -12.03 -3.64
CA PHE A 47 7.10 -13.05 -3.12
C PHE A 47 6.29 -14.25 -2.62
N ASP A 48 6.89 -15.44 -2.71
CA ASP A 48 6.27 -16.69 -2.25
C ASP A 48 6.18 -16.79 -0.71
N SER A 49 7.01 -16.02 0.02
CA SER A 49 7.05 -16.00 1.48
C SER A 49 6.85 -14.59 2.04
N LEU A 50 6.16 -14.51 3.19
CA LEU A 50 6.03 -13.29 3.99
C LEU A 50 7.37 -12.84 4.59
N ASP A 51 8.35 -13.74 4.72
CA ASP A 51 9.66 -13.41 5.32
C ASP A 51 10.39 -12.33 4.52
N THR A 52 10.25 -12.33 3.18
CA THR A 52 10.83 -11.30 2.30
C THR A 52 10.12 -9.95 2.39
N TYR A 53 8.88 -9.93 2.89
CA TYR A 53 8.23 -8.67 3.23
C TYR A 53 8.66 -8.16 4.61
N LEU A 54 8.97 -9.07 5.55
CA LEU A 54 9.39 -8.77 6.91
C LEU A 54 10.85 -8.30 7.01
N ASP A 55 11.74 -8.85 6.19
CA ASP A 55 13.16 -8.48 6.18
C ASP A 55 13.41 -7.05 5.64
N GLY A 56 12.38 -6.42 5.06
CA GLY A 56 12.43 -5.07 4.51
C GLY A 56 13.06 -4.97 3.12
N ASN A 57 13.40 -6.10 2.48
CA ASN A 57 14.02 -6.17 1.16
C ASN A 57 12.99 -6.21 0.02
N SER A 58 11.70 -6.12 0.33
CA SER A 58 10.62 -6.17 -0.65
C SER A 58 10.54 -5.00 -1.63
N ALA A 59 11.42 -3.99 -1.52
CA ALA A 59 11.45 -2.81 -2.40
C ALA A 59 10.06 -2.14 -2.60
N TYR A 60 9.24 -2.11 -1.55
CA TYR A 60 7.86 -1.61 -1.55
C TYR A 60 6.87 -2.38 -2.45
N ILE A 61 7.20 -3.58 -2.93
CA ILE A 61 6.32 -4.36 -3.80
C ILE A 61 4.96 -4.59 -3.15
N GLY A 62 3.89 -4.16 -3.82
CA GLY A 62 2.49 -4.48 -3.48
C GLY A 62 1.91 -3.78 -2.25
N CYS A 63 2.73 -3.09 -1.46
CA CYS A 63 2.32 -2.49 -0.19
C CYS A 63 1.65 -1.10 -0.35
N ILE A 64 1.02 -0.63 0.72
CA ILE A 64 0.62 0.77 0.87
C ILE A 64 1.76 1.56 1.51
N VAL A 65 2.13 2.69 0.89
CA VAL A 65 3.13 3.63 1.41
C VAL A 65 2.47 4.91 1.93
N GLY A 66 3.00 5.43 3.05
CA GLY A 66 2.52 6.61 3.78
C GLY A 66 3.29 6.77 5.09
N ARG A 67 3.17 7.86 5.86
CA ARG A 67 2.13 8.91 5.83
C ARG A 67 2.14 9.83 4.60
N VAL A 68 3.32 10.07 4.02
CA VAL A 68 3.50 10.76 2.73
C VAL A 68 4.27 9.87 1.75
N ALA A 69 3.62 9.51 0.65
CA ALA A 69 4.21 8.79 -0.45
C ALA A 69 5.21 9.66 -1.23
N ASN A 70 6.23 9.01 -1.79
CA ASN A 70 7.34 9.65 -2.49
C ASN A 70 8.21 10.52 -1.55
N ARG A 71 8.91 11.50 -2.10
CA ARG A 71 10.00 12.21 -1.42
C ARG A 71 9.54 13.51 -0.78
N ILE A 72 10.02 13.77 0.43
CA ILE A 72 10.05 15.10 1.05
C ILE A 72 11.52 15.54 1.05
N LYS A 73 11.78 16.69 0.41
CA LYS A 73 13.12 17.25 0.24
C LYS A 73 13.77 17.45 1.61
N GLU A 74 14.99 16.95 1.79
CA GLU A 74 15.76 17.07 3.03
C GLU A 74 15.04 16.54 4.27
N GLY A 75 13.97 15.74 4.09
CA GLY A 75 13.11 15.28 5.18
C GLY A 75 12.49 16.41 5.99
N LYS A 76 12.33 17.61 5.43
CA LYS A 76 11.84 18.77 6.16
C LYS A 76 10.62 19.37 5.48
N PHE A 77 9.67 19.79 6.30
CA PHE A 77 8.55 20.60 5.85
C PHE A 77 8.11 21.54 6.96
N LYS A 78 7.38 22.60 6.58
CA LYS A 78 6.74 23.51 7.52
C LYS A 78 5.22 23.38 7.40
N LEU A 79 4.55 23.35 8.55
CA LEU A 79 3.09 23.35 8.62
C LEU A 79 2.66 24.31 9.73
N ASN A 80 1.82 25.28 9.38
CA ASN A 80 1.37 26.33 10.30
C ASN A 80 2.53 27.03 11.04
N GLY A 81 3.62 27.30 10.34
CA GLY A 81 4.81 27.97 10.88
C GLY A 81 5.74 27.10 11.73
N VAL A 82 5.37 25.85 12.05
CA VAL A 82 6.21 24.90 12.76
C VAL A 82 7.02 24.06 11.77
N GLU A 83 8.32 23.91 12.01
CA GLU A 83 9.21 23.05 11.22
C GLU A 83 9.21 21.63 11.78
N TYR A 84 9.05 20.65 10.89
CA TYR A 84 9.09 19.23 11.20
C TYR A 84 10.26 18.58 10.46
N SER A 85 10.91 17.64 11.14
CA SER A 85 12.01 16.84 10.58
C SER A 85 11.62 15.37 10.56
N LEU A 86 11.84 14.74 9.42
CA LEU A 86 11.53 13.35 9.10
C LEU A 86 12.83 12.56 8.89
N PRO A 87 12.82 11.24 9.07
CA PRO A 87 14.00 10.43 8.79
C PRO A 87 14.45 10.52 7.34
N ILE A 88 15.75 10.66 7.15
CA ILE A 88 16.42 10.56 5.85
C ILE A 88 16.71 9.10 5.58
N ASN A 89 15.88 8.48 4.75
CA ASN A 89 15.91 7.05 4.46
C ASN A 89 16.13 6.77 2.96
N ASN A 90 16.57 7.78 2.21
CA ASN A 90 16.89 7.66 0.79
C ASN A 90 18.29 8.24 0.49
N PRO A 91 19.06 7.67 -0.46
CA PRO A 91 20.46 8.04 -0.69
C PRO A 91 20.71 9.51 -1.07
N ILE A 92 19.72 10.19 -1.65
CA ILE A 92 19.82 11.61 -2.03
C ILE A 92 19.33 12.55 -0.92
N SER A 93 19.57 12.18 0.33
CA SER A 93 19.27 12.97 1.53
C SER A 93 17.81 13.43 1.66
N ASN A 94 16.85 12.61 1.25
CA ASN A 94 15.41 12.91 1.37
C ASN A 94 14.72 11.91 2.30
N SER A 95 13.57 12.30 2.84
CA SER A 95 12.62 11.33 3.40
C SER A 95 11.78 10.74 2.26
N LEU A 96 11.56 9.44 2.26
CA LEU A 96 10.88 8.67 1.21
C LEU A 96 9.82 7.77 1.82
N HIS A 97 8.62 7.75 1.22
CA HIS A 97 7.56 6.78 1.51
C HIS A 97 7.18 6.68 3.00
N GLY A 98 7.21 7.81 3.70
CA GLY A 98 6.83 7.89 5.11
C GLY A 98 7.93 7.58 6.12
N GLY A 99 9.16 7.31 5.68
CA GLY A 99 10.32 7.18 6.58
C GLY A 99 10.82 5.74 6.75
N ASN A 100 11.56 5.50 7.83
CA ASN A 100 12.25 4.23 8.10
C ASN A 100 11.27 3.07 8.30
N LYS A 101 10.23 3.30 9.10
CA LYS A 101 9.12 2.38 9.37
C LYS A 101 7.78 2.98 8.94
N GLY A 102 7.71 3.34 7.65
CA GLY A 102 6.47 3.78 7.02
C GLY A 102 5.37 2.70 7.01
N PHE A 103 4.22 3.06 6.47
CA PHE A 103 3.01 2.23 6.49
C PHE A 103 3.16 0.85 5.85
N ASN A 104 4.16 0.66 5.01
CA ASN A 104 4.47 -0.62 4.37
C ASN A 104 5.08 -1.66 5.34
N LYS A 105 5.65 -1.23 6.47
CA LYS A 105 6.39 -2.09 7.41
C LYS A 105 5.66 -2.33 8.73
N VAL A 106 4.41 -1.89 8.83
CA VAL A 106 3.59 -2.04 10.04
C VAL A 106 2.49 -3.07 9.79
N LEU A 107 2.06 -3.71 10.87
CA LEU A 107 0.90 -4.59 10.84
C LEU A 107 -0.37 -3.76 10.96
N TRP A 108 -1.26 -3.95 9.99
CA TRP A 108 -2.58 -3.37 9.98
C TRP A 108 -3.55 -4.32 10.67
N GLN A 109 -4.54 -3.77 11.36
CA GLN A 109 -5.64 -4.54 11.90
C GLN A 109 -6.61 -4.88 10.77
N VAL A 110 -7.02 -6.14 10.64
CA VAL A 110 -8.20 -6.49 9.84
C VAL A 110 -9.44 -6.17 10.65
N THR A 111 -10.27 -5.27 10.14
CA THR A 111 -11.51 -4.83 10.81
C THR A 111 -12.76 -5.44 10.20
N GLU A 112 -12.67 -5.91 8.96
CA GLU A 112 -13.75 -6.58 8.26
C GLU A 112 -13.17 -7.48 7.16
N HIS A 113 -13.74 -8.67 6.98
CA HIS A 113 -13.43 -9.59 5.88
C HIS A 113 -14.74 -10.26 5.46
N LYS A 114 -15.19 -9.98 4.24
CA LYS A 114 -16.49 -10.40 3.69
C LYS A 114 -16.29 -11.28 2.47
N THR A 115 -17.05 -12.35 2.41
CA THR A 115 -17.27 -13.17 1.22
C THR A 115 -18.66 -12.88 0.64
N GLY A 116 -18.96 -13.36 -0.57
CA GLY A 116 -20.28 -13.22 -1.19
C GLY A 116 -20.26 -12.46 -2.51
N GLN A 117 -21.32 -11.69 -2.80
CA GLN A 117 -21.49 -11.03 -4.11
C GLN A 117 -20.40 -10.00 -4.42
N ILE A 118 -19.94 -9.26 -3.40
CA ILE A 118 -18.82 -8.32 -3.50
C ILE A 118 -17.85 -8.65 -2.37
N PRO A 119 -16.93 -9.61 -2.57
CA PRO A 119 -15.90 -9.94 -1.58
C PRO A 119 -15.06 -8.71 -1.25
N SER A 120 -14.76 -8.50 0.03
CA SER A 120 -13.95 -7.36 0.48
C SER A 120 -13.17 -7.62 1.76
N ILE A 121 -12.10 -6.87 1.99
CA ILE A 121 -11.34 -6.86 3.24
C ILE A 121 -10.90 -5.44 3.58
N THR A 122 -11.04 -5.06 4.85
CA THR A 122 -10.73 -3.72 5.35
C THR A 122 -9.61 -3.77 6.38
N PHE A 123 -8.48 -3.19 6.01
CA PHE A 123 -7.34 -2.96 6.88
C PHE A 123 -7.44 -1.59 7.55
N LYS A 124 -7.02 -1.51 8.81
CA LYS A 124 -6.97 -0.28 9.60
C LYS A 124 -5.62 -0.14 10.29
N TYR A 125 -5.04 1.04 10.21
CA TYR A 125 -3.84 1.40 10.97
C TYR A 125 -4.05 2.73 11.69
N HIS A 126 -3.50 2.84 12.90
CA HIS A 126 -3.53 4.07 13.69
C HIS A 126 -2.10 4.56 13.85
N SER A 127 -1.76 5.59 13.10
CA SER A 127 -0.45 6.24 13.10
C SER A 127 -0.47 7.36 14.15
N LYS A 128 0.38 7.26 15.16
CA LYS A 128 0.35 8.18 16.32
C LYS A 128 0.94 9.56 15.99
N ASP A 129 0.62 10.56 16.81
CA ASP A 129 1.36 11.83 16.79
C ASP A 129 2.87 11.59 16.96
N GLY A 130 3.66 12.22 16.10
CA GLY A 130 5.12 12.09 16.08
C GLY A 130 5.66 10.82 15.41
N GLU A 131 4.81 9.91 14.93
CA GLU A 131 5.26 8.71 14.21
C GLU A 131 6.05 9.11 12.95
N GLU A 132 7.29 8.61 12.84
CA GLU A 132 8.26 8.99 11.79
C GLU A 132 8.47 10.51 11.68
N GLY A 133 8.17 11.29 12.74
CA GLY A 133 8.31 12.74 12.79
C GLY A 133 7.09 13.54 12.30
N TYR A 134 6.01 12.88 11.87
CA TYR A 134 4.80 13.56 11.40
C TYR A 134 3.86 13.96 12.55
N PRO A 135 3.31 15.19 12.56
CA PRO A 135 2.36 15.62 13.59
C PRO A 135 1.00 14.96 13.46
N GLY A 136 0.28 14.83 14.56
CA GLY A 136 -1.11 14.42 14.62
C GLY A 136 -1.32 12.91 14.50
N ASP A 137 -2.29 12.43 15.27
CA ASP A 137 -2.81 11.07 15.17
C ASP A 137 -3.68 10.95 13.94
N VAL A 138 -3.51 9.86 13.19
CA VAL A 138 -4.26 9.58 11.97
C VAL A 138 -4.72 8.14 12.00
N THR A 139 -6.01 7.92 11.75
CA THR A 139 -6.53 6.60 11.40
C THR A 139 -6.56 6.47 9.89
N ILE A 140 -5.95 5.41 9.38
CA ILE A 140 -5.98 5.07 7.97
C ILE A 140 -6.76 3.78 7.79
N THR A 141 -7.68 3.76 6.83
CA THR A 141 -8.38 2.55 6.40
C THR A 141 -8.08 2.28 4.93
N ALA A 142 -7.96 1.01 4.58
CA ALA A 142 -7.72 0.53 3.23
C ALA A 142 -8.66 -0.66 2.97
N THR A 143 -9.64 -0.47 2.09
CA THR A 143 -10.63 -1.48 1.75
C THR A 143 -10.37 -2.01 0.35
N TYR A 144 -9.97 -3.27 0.24
CA TYR A 144 -9.91 -3.98 -1.03
C TYR A 144 -11.24 -4.67 -1.30
N SER A 145 -11.75 -4.59 -2.52
CA SER A 145 -13.00 -5.25 -2.93
C SER A 145 -12.97 -5.71 -4.38
N LEU A 146 -13.81 -6.71 -4.70
CA LEU A 146 -14.01 -7.25 -6.04
C LEU A 146 -15.44 -6.92 -6.53
N PRO A 147 -15.72 -5.68 -6.98
CA PRO A 147 -17.08 -5.22 -7.29
C PRO A 147 -17.67 -5.80 -8.59
N SER A 148 -16.84 -6.37 -9.46
CA SER A 148 -17.27 -7.04 -10.69
C SER A 148 -16.28 -8.15 -11.05
N SER A 149 -16.58 -8.95 -12.07
CA SER A 149 -15.80 -10.14 -12.45
C SER A 149 -14.31 -9.87 -12.63
N THR A 150 -13.91 -8.72 -13.18
CA THR A 150 -12.51 -8.39 -13.48
C THR A 150 -12.01 -7.11 -12.82
N SER A 151 -12.69 -6.62 -11.78
CA SER A 151 -12.30 -5.39 -11.09
C SER A 151 -11.76 -5.67 -9.70
N LEU A 152 -10.55 -5.19 -9.43
CA LEU A 152 -10.02 -4.98 -8.09
C LEU A 152 -10.13 -3.49 -7.76
N LYS A 153 -10.77 -3.16 -6.64
CA LYS A 153 -10.92 -1.79 -6.14
C LYS A 153 -10.21 -1.67 -4.79
N LEU A 154 -9.49 -0.56 -4.58
CA LEU A 154 -8.97 -0.15 -3.28
C LEU A 154 -9.50 1.26 -2.96
N ASP A 155 -10.24 1.38 -1.87
CA ASP A 155 -10.61 2.66 -1.26
C ASP A 155 -9.69 2.92 -0.07
N MET A 156 -9.10 4.11 -0.01
CA MET A 156 -8.25 4.54 1.12
C MET A 156 -8.80 5.82 1.73
N GLU A 157 -8.90 5.84 3.05
CA GLU A 157 -9.31 7.01 3.83
C GLU A 157 -8.30 7.27 4.94
N ALA A 158 -8.03 8.55 5.21
CA ALA A 158 -7.21 8.99 6.33
C ALA A 158 -7.96 10.06 7.12
N VAL A 159 -8.18 9.80 8.41
CA VAL A 159 -8.89 10.69 9.33
C VAL A 159 -7.91 11.20 10.37
N PRO A 160 -7.51 12.48 10.33
CA PRO A 160 -6.71 13.10 11.39
C PRO A 160 -7.58 13.38 12.63
N HIS A 161 -7.04 13.15 13.82
CA HIS A 161 -7.79 13.28 15.08
C HIS A 161 -7.32 14.40 16.00
N SER A 162 -6.07 14.84 15.89
CA SER A 162 -5.47 15.75 16.87
C SER A 162 -4.79 17.00 16.27
N LYS A 163 -4.04 16.87 15.18
CA LYS A 163 -3.33 18.00 14.54
C LYS A 163 -3.42 17.92 13.01
N PRO A 164 -3.38 19.06 12.30
CA PRO A 164 -3.15 19.07 10.86
C PRO A 164 -1.86 18.32 10.51
N THR A 165 -1.88 17.57 9.42
CA THR A 165 -0.76 16.74 8.98
C THR A 165 -0.82 16.49 7.48
N PRO A 166 0.32 16.41 6.77
CA PRO A 166 0.30 16.03 5.37
C PRO A 166 -0.07 14.55 5.22
N ILE A 167 -0.96 14.25 4.27
CA ILE A 167 -1.32 12.89 3.88
C ILE A 167 -1.13 12.73 2.38
N SER A 168 -0.40 11.69 1.98
CA SER A 168 -0.34 11.22 0.60
C SER A 168 -0.13 9.72 0.64
N LEU A 169 -1.16 8.96 0.26
CA LEU A 169 -1.12 7.49 0.27
C LEU A 169 -0.91 7.00 -1.16
N ALA A 170 -0.18 5.91 -1.33
CA ALA A 170 -0.09 5.24 -2.62
C ALA A 170 -0.04 3.72 -2.42
N GLN A 171 -0.65 3.02 -3.37
CA GLN A 171 -0.52 1.58 -3.50
C GLN A 171 0.63 1.29 -4.49
N HIS A 172 1.56 0.42 -4.09
CA HIS A 172 2.85 0.24 -4.77
C HIS A 172 2.98 -1.12 -5.48
N THR A 173 1.89 -1.60 -6.09
CA THR A 173 1.91 -2.81 -6.94
C THR A 173 2.68 -2.56 -8.22
N TYR A 174 3.53 -3.52 -8.56
CA TYR A 174 4.16 -3.63 -9.86
C TYR A 174 3.40 -4.65 -10.69
N TRP A 175 3.04 -4.26 -11.91
CA TRP A 175 2.17 -5.04 -12.78
C TRP A 175 2.97 -5.66 -13.92
N ASN A 176 2.72 -6.93 -14.21
CA ASN A 176 3.14 -7.59 -15.44
C ASN A 176 1.95 -8.34 -16.04
N LEU A 177 1.27 -7.71 -17.00
CA LEU A 177 0.08 -8.28 -17.63
C LEU A 177 0.38 -9.51 -18.52
N ALA A 178 1.64 -9.73 -18.89
CA ALA A 178 2.07 -10.97 -19.56
C ALA A 178 2.26 -12.14 -18.57
N GLY A 179 2.08 -11.89 -17.28
CA GLY A 179 2.26 -12.84 -16.19
C GLY A 179 3.63 -12.69 -15.53
N HIS A 180 3.67 -12.88 -14.21
CA HIS A 180 4.87 -12.77 -13.37
C HIS A 180 6.08 -13.55 -13.91
N ASN A 181 5.83 -14.73 -14.51
CA ASN A 181 6.86 -15.64 -15.02
C ASN A 181 7.30 -15.34 -16.46
N SER A 182 6.69 -14.37 -17.14
CA SER A 182 7.13 -13.95 -18.47
C SER A 182 8.45 -13.19 -18.38
N VAL A 183 9.32 -13.37 -19.38
CA VAL A 183 10.64 -12.72 -19.42
C VAL A 183 10.47 -11.20 -19.39
N MET A 184 10.75 -10.61 -18.24
CA MET A 184 11.00 -9.19 -18.10
C MET A 184 12.40 -8.95 -18.66
N PHE A 185 12.51 -8.31 -19.83
CA PHE A 185 13.80 -7.80 -20.27
C PHE A 185 14.39 -7.00 -19.10
N SER A 186 15.60 -7.37 -18.68
CA SER A 186 16.36 -6.62 -17.67
C SER A 186 16.44 -5.17 -18.13
N ILE A 187 15.61 -4.30 -17.53
CA ILE A 187 15.72 -2.87 -17.74
C ILE A 187 16.71 -2.35 -16.71
N THR A 188 17.97 -2.31 -17.12
CA THR A 188 19.00 -1.53 -16.46
C THR A 188 18.64 -0.05 -16.51
N HIS A 189 18.19 0.50 -15.37
CA HIS A 189 18.20 1.91 -14.94
C HIS A 189 17.87 3.06 -15.93
N SER A 190 17.29 2.82 -17.10
CA SER A 190 17.17 3.88 -18.13
C SER A 190 15.85 3.94 -18.89
N ASN A 191 14.92 2.98 -18.76
CA ASN A 191 13.60 3.09 -19.41
C ASN A 191 12.50 2.42 -18.60
N MET A 192 11.99 3.16 -17.61
CA MET A 192 10.96 2.67 -16.71
C MET A 192 9.58 2.67 -17.40
N GLY A 193 9.29 1.62 -18.18
CA GLY A 193 7.99 1.35 -18.79
C GLY A 193 7.05 0.61 -17.83
N PHE A 194 6.78 1.16 -16.65
CA PHE A 194 5.69 0.66 -15.80
C PHE A 194 4.41 1.42 -16.15
N LEU A 195 3.36 0.69 -16.53
CA LEU A 195 2.03 1.27 -16.62
C LEU A 195 1.52 1.51 -15.20
N LYS A 196 1.68 2.73 -14.71
CA LYS A 196 1.01 3.20 -13.48
C LYS A 196 -0.45 3.44 -13.84
N LEU A 197 -1.27 2.38 -13.82
CA LEU A 197 -2.70 2.53 -13.99
C LEU A 197 -3.22 3.42 -12.84
N PRO A 198 -3.93 4.52 -13.12
CA PRO A 198 -4.56 5.29 -12.07
C PRO A 198 -5.67 4.42 -11.50
N LEU A 199 -5.42 3.83 -10.34
CA LEU A 199 -6.52 3.41 -9.50
C LEU A 199 -7.32 4.68 -9.16
N LEU A 200 -8.64 4.66 -9.38
CA LEU A 200 -9.52 5.80 -9.16
C LEU A 200 -9.52 6.20 -7.67
N MET A 201 -8.57 7.03 -7.26
CA MET A 201 -8.53 7.63 -5.93
C MET A 201 -9.60 8.72 -5.85
N ARG A 202 -10.72 8.44 -5.19
CA ARG A 202 -11.60 9.51 -4.69
C ARG A 202 -11.08 9.95 -3.32
N LEU A 203 -10.28 11.01 -3.31
CA LEU A 203 -10.03 11.78 -2.09
C LEU A 203 -11.28 12.62 -1.81
N GLN A 204 -12.13 12.18 -0.89
CA GLN A 204 -13.09 13.09 -0.27
C GLN A 204 -12.37 13.77 0.90
N SER A 205 -12.01 15.04 0.72
CA SER A 205 -11.67 15.92 1.83
C SER A 205 -12.98 16.43 2.43
N PRO A 206 -13.31 16.12 3.70
CA PRO A 206 -14.13 17.01 4.46
C PRO A 206 -13.24 18.18 4.91
N LEU A 207 -13.82 19.38 5.00
CA LEU A 207 -13.25 20.63 5.52
C LEU A 207 -12.70 21.61 4.46
N VAL A 208 -13.62 22.21 3.71
CA VAL A 208 -13.62 23.67 3.51
C VAL A 208 -15.00 24.20 3.89
N LYS A 209 -15.09 24.78 5.09
CA LYS A 209 -15.97 25.90 5.43
C LYS A 209 -15.17 26.84 6.30
#